data_AF-A0A383A6S1-F1
#
_entry.id   AF-A0A383A6S1-F1
#
_cell.length_a   1.000
_cell.length_b   1.000
_cell.length_c   1.000
_cell.angle_alpha   90.00
_cell.angle_beta   90.00
_cell.angle_gamma   90.00
#
_symmetry.space_group_name_H-M   'P 1'
#
loop_
_entity.id
_entity.type
_entity.pdbx_description
1 polymer ?
#
loop_
_entity_poly.entity_id
_entity_poly.type
_entity_poly.pdbx_seq_one_letter_code
_entity_poly.pdbx_strand_id
1 'polypeptide(L)'
;VGPGPRDNRFHALFLRYDVTRPFGDADSWQAFDASATDGLHSVGYNGGAFDGRYFYAAPWQQGPKPDGEGGFVTHGIVLRCDTLGDDSAFSLRWCDLGHNGGLNAGILGPSFLVNTDRGCARVFSPRPLSAGRHHVVGTYDGQAARLFIDGTMVAEREHTGKILKTDLPVSIGRIQDGAAHFRGRVLHWQVEPTAMNVHDVTHLYETEIPHS
;
A
#
# COMPACT_ATOMS: atom_id res chain seq x y z
N VAL A 1 -10.03 20.88 -21.76
CA VAL A 1 -9.04 21.97 -21.66
C VAL A 1 -9.79 23.27 -21.48
N GLY A 2 -9.47 24.07 -20.48
CA GLY A 2 -10.02 25.42 -20.33
C GLY A 2 -9.03 26.31 -19.57
N PRO A 3 -8.76 27.54 -20.02
CA PRO A 3 -8.00 28.49 -19.23
C PRO A 3 -8.93 29.07 -18.16
N GLY A 4 -8.51 28.98 -16.90
CA GLY A 4 -9.19 29.61 -15.78
C GLY A 4 -8.19 29.77 -14.64
N PRO A 5 -8.31 30.83 -13.81
CA PRO A 5 -7.53 30.92 -12.58
C PRO A 5 -7.76 29.65 -11.75
N ARG A 6 -6.76 29.22 -10.98
CA ARG A 6 -6.90 28.14 -9.98
C ARG A 6 -8.06 28.50 -9.06
N ASP A 7 -9.26 28.10 -9.43
CA ASP A 7 -10.40 28.22 -8.54
C ASP A 7 -10.22 27.07 -7.53
N ASN A 8 -10.04 27.42 -6.27
CA ASN A 8 -9.76 26.47 -5.19
C ASN A 8 -11.01 25.61 -4.87
N ARG A 9 -11.93 25.34 -5.81
CA ARG A 9 -13.16 24.60 -5.52
C ARG A 9 -12.95 23.09 -5.53
N PHE A 10 -12.08 22.58 -6.39
CA PHE A 10 -11.76 21.15 -6.47
C PHE A 10 -10.24 20.97 -6.62
N HIS A 11 -9.69 19.98 -5.91
CA HIS A 11 -8.27 19.68 -5.95
C HIS A 11 -8.02 18.18 -6.13
N ALA A 12 -6.76 17.83 -6.40
CA ALA A 12 -6.21 16.49 -6.27
C ALA A 12 -4.89 16.53 -5.48
N LEU A 13 -4.82 17.41 -4.48
CA LEU A 13 -3.77 17.39 -3.46
C LEU A 13 -3.99 16.19 -2.54
N PHE A 14 -3.11 15.20 -2.62
CA PHE A 14 -3.08 14.05 -1.74
C PHE A 14 -2.07 14.28 -0.63
N LEU A 15 -2.47 13.96 0.60
CA LEU A 15 -1.65 14.12 1.79
C LEU A 15 -1.31 12.76 2.40
N ARG A 16 -0.07 12.64 2.89
CA ARG A 16 0.40 11.49 3.67
C ARG A 16 0.86 11.99 5.03
N TYR A 17 0.28 11.44 6.09
CA TYR A 17 0.62 11.76 7.49
C TYR A 17 1.58 10.71 8.07
N ASP A 18 2.68 11.17 8.68
CA ASP A 18 3.52 10.36 9.55
C ASP A 18 2.89 10.26 10.93
N VAL A 19 2.25 9.12 11.18
CA VAL A 19 1.55 8.82 12.42
C VAL A 19 2.48 8.71 13.64
N THR A 20 3.80 8.79 13.50
CA THR A 20 4.74 8.79 14.62
C THR A 20 5.14 10.19 15.09
N ARG A 21 4.72 11.24 14.38
CA ARG A 21 4.99 12.64 14.70
C ARG A 21 3.71 13.35 15.16
N PRO A 22 3.81 14.56 15.77
CA PRO A 22 2.63 15.33 16.16
C PRO A 22 1.77 15.73 14.95
N PHE A 23 0.46 15.58 15.07
CA PHE A 23 -0.48 15.90 13.98
C PHE A 23 -0.40 17.36 13.50
N GLY A 24 -0.18 18.29 14.43
CA GLY A 24 -0.10 19.73 14.13
C GLY A 24 1.23 20.22 13.58
N ASP A 25 2.23 19.35 13.46
CA ASP A 25 3.54 19.69 12.89
C ASP A 25 3.48 19.56 11.37
N ALA A 26 3.90 20.61 10.65
CA ALA A 26 3.90 20.62 9.18
C ALA A 26 4.84 19.56 8.61
N ASP A 27 5.95 19.25 9.30
CA ASP A 27 6.92 18.23 8.87
C ASP A 27 6.42 16.79 9.09
N SER A 28 5.23 16.62 9.66
CA SER A 28 4.52 15.34 9.72
C SER A 28 3.78 15.01 8.42
N TRP A 29 3.73 15.95 7.47
CA TRP A 29 2.92 15.81 6.26
C TRP A 29 3.76 15.85 5.00
N GLN A 30 3.34 15.05 4.02
CA GLN A 30 3.83 15.12 2.65
C GLN A 30 2.66 15.33 1.71
N ALA A 31 2.83 16.18 0.71
CA ALA A 31 1.78 16.55 -0.24
C ALA A 31 2.21 16.20 -1.68
N PHE A 32 1.25 15.74 -2.48
CA PHE A 32 1.43 15.52 -3.92
C PHE A 32 0.24 16.10 -4.68
N ASP A 33 0.51 16.90 -5.72
CA ASP A 33 -0.50 17.45 -6.60
C ASP A 33 -0.70 16.54 -7.82
N ALA A 34 -1.81 15.81 -7.84
CA ALA A 34 -2.16 14.90 -8.93
C ALA A 34 -3.14 15.52 -9.94
N SER A 35 -3.30 16.86 -9.97
CA SER A 35 -4.29 17.55 -10.83
C SER A 35 -4.06 17.43 -12.34
N ALA A 36 -2.86 17.00 -12.75
CA ALA A 36 -2.43 16.91 -14.15
C ALA A 36 -1.87 15.52 -14.53
N THR A 37 -2.33 14.45 -13.86
CA THR A 37 -1.82 13.10 -14.07
C THR A 37 -2.08 12.63 -15.51
N ASP A 38 -1.07 12.08 -16.17
CA ASP A 38 -1.13 11.61 -17.57
C ASP A 38 -1.62 12.67 -18.57
N GLY A 39 -1.40 13.96 -18.26
CA GLY A 39 -1.86 15.08 -19.08
C GLY A 39 -3.38 15.33 -19.02
N LEU A 40 -4.09 14.63 -18.14
CA LEU A 40 -5.51 14.80 -17.89
C LEU A 40 -5.75 15.82 -16.78
N HIS A 41 -6.84 16.59 -16.88
CA HIS A 41 -7.32 17.42 -15.78
C HIS A 41 -8.03 16.53 -14.77
N SER A 42 -7.29 16.02 -13.78
CA SER A 42 -7.71 15.02 -12.81
C SER A 42 -7.88 15.65 -11.43
N VAL A 43 -9.01 16.34 -11.20
CA VAL A 43 -9.36 16.97 -9.91
C VAL A 43 -10.75 16.56 -9.45
N GLY A 44 -11.00 16.67 -8.15
CA GLY A 44 -12.34 16.50 -7.58
C GLY A 44 -12.74 15.06 -7.35
N TYR A 45 -12.06 14.45 -6.38
CA TYR A 45 -12.29 13.09 -5.93
C TYR A 45 -13.01 13.13 -4.59
N ASN A 46 -14.09 12.36 -4.46
CA ASN A 46 -14.88 12.34 -3.23
C ASN A 46 -14.74 11.05 -2.44
N GLY A 47 -14.09 10.02 -2.99
CA GLY A 47 -13.91 8.75 -2.32
C GLY A 47 -12.70 7.99 -2.82
N GLY A 48 -12.57 6.75 -2.39
CA GLY A 48 -11.50 5.89 -2.85
C GLY A 48 -11.72 4.42 -2.57
N ALA A 49 -10.75 3.62 -3.00
CA ALA A 49 -10.59 2.20 -2.71
C ALA A 49 -9.09 1.89 -2.55
N PHE A 50 -8.74 0.88 -1.77
CA PHE A 50 -7.36 0.34 -1.75
C PHE A 50 -7.43 -1.15 -1.85
N ASP A 51 -6.71 -1.70 -2.82
CA ASP A 51 -6.68 -3.15 -3.04
C ASP A 51 -5.46 -3.83 -2.39
N GLY A 52 -4.65 -3.11 -1.60
CA GLY A 52 -3.42 -3.65 -1.02
C GLY A 52 -2.16 -3.31 -1.80
N ARG A 53 -2.28 -2.95 -3.08
CA ARG A 53 -1.19 -2.35 -3.89
C ARG A 53 -1.58 -0.96 -4.38
N TYR A 54 -2.77 -0.81 -4.95
CA TYR A 54 -3.20 0.42 -5.56
C TYR A 54 -4.22 1.15 -4.70
N PHE A 55 -3.98 2.44 -4.48
CA PHE A 55 -5.00 3.38 -4.04
C PHE A 55 -5.72 3.92 -5.27
N TYR A 56 -7.05 3.92 -5.24
CA TYR A 56 -7.90 4.45 -6.29
C TYR A 56 -8.68 5.62 -5.72
N ALA A 57 -8.71 6.75 -6.42
CA ALA A 57 -9.57 7.87 -6.08
C ALA A 57 -10.81 7.85 -6.97
N ALA A 58 -11.99 7.79 -6.33
CA ALA A 58 -13.28 7.76 -7.02
C ALA A 58 -13.64 9.16 -7.53
N PRO A 59 -13.93 9.30 -8.83
CA PRO A 59 -14.18 10.60 -9.44
C PRO A 59 -15.51 11.20 -8.99
N TRP A 60 -15.58 12.53 -8.98
CA TRP A 60 -16.82 13.23 -8.66
C TRP A 60 -17.07 14.40 -9.60
N GLN A 61 -16.43 15.54 -9.38
CA GLN A 61 -16.75 16.81 -10.05
C GLN A 61 -15.48 17.61 -10.32
N GLN A 62 -15.32 18.10 -11.54
CA GLN A 62 -14.11 18.81 -11.98
C GLN A 62 -14.30 20.33 -12.12
N GLY A 63 -15.43 20.87 -11.65
CA GLY A 63 -15.75 22.30 -11.74
C GLY A 63 -17.18 22.60 -12.16
N PRO A 64 -17.57 23.89 -12.21
CA PRO A 64 -18.89 24.29 -12.70
C PRO A 64 -19.04 24.06 -14.21
N LYS A 65 -20.27 23.93 -14.68
CA LYS A 65 -20.54 23.94 -16.13
C LYS A 65 -20.24 25.32 -16.74
N PRO A 66 -19.71 25.39 -17.98
CA PRO A 66 -19.35 26.67 -18.62
C PRO A 66 -20.54 27.62 -18.90
N ASP A 67 -21.77 27.11 -18.92
CA ASP A 67 -22.96 27.81 -19.39
C ASP A 67 -23.87 28.40 -18.29
N GLY A 68 -23.73 28.00 -17.01
CA GLY A 68 -24.57 28.45 -15.88
C GLY A 68 -26.06 28.05 -16.00
N GLU A 69 -26.78 27.51 -15.01
CA GLU A 69 -26.73 27.62 -13.56
C GLU A 69 -26.74 26.23 -12.87
N GLY A 70 -26.24 26.16 -11.63
CA GLY A 70 -26.48 25.09 -10.65
C GLY A 70 -25.81 23.72 -10.88
N GLY A 71 -25.19 23.49 -12.04
CA GLY A 71 -24.61 22.20 -12.41
C GLY A 71 -23.09 22.13 -12.30
N PHE A 72 -22.58 20.94 -11.98
CA PHE A 72 -21.16 20.60 -12.04
C PHE A 72 -20.85 19.74 -13.26
N VAL A 73 -19.61 19.83 -13.74
CA VAL A 73 -19.05 18.87 -14.69
C VAL A 73 -18.57 17.66 -13.90
N THR A 74 -19.21 16.51 -14.12
CA THR A 74 -18.73 15.23 -13.60
C THR A 74 -17.73 14.61 -14.56
N HIS A 75 -16.88 13.71 -14.07
CA HIS A 75 -15.91 12.99 -14.90
C HIS A 75 -15.85 11.51 -14.49
N GLY A 76 -15.31 10.68 -15.36
CA GLY A 76 -15.06 9.25 -15.11
C GLY A 76 -13.59 8.90 -14.90
N ILE A 77 -12.73 9.90 -14.69
CA ILE A 77 -11.27 9.71 -14.58
C ILE A 77 -10.95 9.18 -13.19
N VAL A 78 -10.71 7.88 -13.06
CA VAL A 78 -10.23 7.25 -11.82
C VAL A 78 -8.73 7.49 -11.69
N LEU A 79 -8.29 8.17 -10.63
CA LEU A 79 -6.85 8.21 -10.32
C LEU A 79 -6.44 6.92 -9.62
N ARG A 80 -5.25 6.42 -9.98
CA ARG A 80 -4.65 5.25 -9.34
C ARG A 80 -3.22 5.57 -8.93
N CYS A 81 -2.90 5.34 -7.67
CA CYS A 81 -1.55 5.43 -7.13
C CYS A 81 -1.05 4.03 -6.79
N ASP A 82 0.09 3.64 -7.33
CA ASP A 82 0.78 2.40 -6.94
C ASP A 82 1.59 2.63 -5.66
N THR A 83 1.23 1.94 -4.59
CA THR A 83 1.90 2.09 -3.28
C THR A 83 3.16 1.25 -3.16
N LEU A 84 3.49 0.42 -4.15
CA LEU A 84 4.76 -0.32 -4.23
C LEU A 84 5.72 0.32 -5.24
N GLY A 85 5.17 0.88 -6.33
CA GLY A 85 5.93 1.36 -7.48
C GLY A 85 6.49 0.20 -8.32
N ASP A 86 6.94 0.51 -9.53
CA ASP A 86 7.52 -0.49 -10.44
C ASP A 86 8.98 -0.82 -10.10
N ASP A 87 9.66 0.06 -9.37
CA ASP A 87 11.08 -0.10 -9.03
C ASP A 87 11.31 -1.01 -7.80
N SER A 88 10.28 -1.35 -7.02
CA SER A 88 10.42 -2.24 -5.85
C SER A 88 10.27 -3.71 -6.24
N ALA A 89 11.07 -4.61 -5.64
CA ALA A 89 10.96 -6.04 -5.88
C ALA A 89 9.86 -6.73 -5.05
N PHE A 90 9.72 -6.37 -3.77
CA PHE A 90 8.74 -6.97 -2.86
C PHE A 90 8.39 -6.01 -1.71
N SER A 91 7.34 -6.33 -0.97
CA SER A 91 6.99 -5.63 0.27
C SER A 91 6.21 -6.54 1.21
N LEU A 92 6.70 -6.69 2.43
CA LEU A 92 5.95 -7.28 3.54
C LEU A 92 5.42 -6.14 4.40
N ARG A 93 4.10 -6.11 4.60
CA ARG A 93 3.37 -4.99 5.21
C ARG A 93 2.51 -5.47 6.35
N TRP A 94 2.27 -4.56 7.27
CA TRP A 94 1.26 -4.69 8.32
C TRP A 94 0.39 -3.44 8.35
N CYS A 95 -0.90 -3.62 8.59
CA CYS A 95 -1.88 -2.56 8.67
C CYS A 95 -2.92 -2.89 9.74
N ASP A 96 -2.99 -2.08 10.79
CA ASP A 96 -3.92 -2.26 11.92
C ASP A 96 -5.36 -1.88 11.61
N LEU A 97 -5.56 -0.93 10.71
CA LEU A 97 -6.85 -0.29 10.49
C LEU A 97 -7.12 -0.19 8.99
N GLY A 98 -8.15 -0.89 8.53
CA GLY A 98 -8.97 -0.42 7.43
C GLY A 98 -10.05 0.44 8.04
N HIS A 99 -9.94 1.77 7.97
CA HIS A 99 -11.01 2.63 8.47
C HIS A 99 -12.26 2.46 7.60
N ASN A 100 -13.42 2.25 8.24
CA ASN A 100 -14.74 2.21 7.62
C ASN A 100 -15.49 3.50 7.97
N GLY A 101 -15.69 4.37 6.97
CA GLY A 101 -16.46 5.59 7.08
C GLY A 101 -16.60 6.29 5.74
N GLY A 102 -17.59 5.89 4.94
CA GLY A 102 -18.00 6.50 3.65
C GLY A 102 -17.01 6.37 2.48
N LEU A 103 -15.72 6.51 2.74
CA LEU A 103 -14.66 6.78 1.75
C LEU A 103 -13.43 5.93 2.12
N ASN A 104 -13.40 4.67 1.69
CA ASN A 104 -12.50 3.66 2.27
C ASN A 104 -11.34 3.29 1.35
N ALA A 105 -10.14 3.15 1.92
CA ALA A 105 -8.99 2.62 1.19
C ALA A 105 -8.05 1.91 2.17
N GLY A 106 -8.42 0.73 2.67
CA GLY A 106 -7.53 -0.07 3.51
C GLY A 106 -7.80 -1.56 3.43
N ILE A 107 -6.74 -2.35 3.23
CA ILE A 107 -6.75 -3.78 3.52
C ILE A 107 -6.28 -3.95 4.95
N LEU A 108 -7.10 -4.64 5.75
CA LEU A 108 -6.79 -4.95 7.13
C LEU A 108 -5.82 -6.13 7.21
N GLY A 109 -4.85 -6.06 8.12
CA GLY A 109 -3.94 -7.15 8.46
C GLY A 109 -2.65 -7.21 7.62
N PRO A 110 -1.79 -8.21 7.91
CA PRO A 110 -0.52 -8.39 7.19
C PRO A 110 -0.72 -8.75 5.72
N SER A 111 0.17 -8.25 4.87
CA SER A 111 0.20 -8.59 3.44
C SER A 111 1.62 -8.72 2.92
N PHE A 112 1.79 -9.58 1.92
CA PHE A 112 3.04 -9.76 1.21
C PHE A 112 2.81 -9.58 -0.29
N LEU A 113 3.63 -8.72 -0.90
CA LEU A 113 3.60 -8.38 -2.32
C LEU A 113 4.95 -8.70 -2.96
N VAL A 114 4.94 -9.22 -4.19
CA VAL A 114 6.13 -9.48 -5.00
C VAL A 114 5.86 -8.96 -6.40
N ASN A 115 6.67 -8.03 -6.89
CA ASN A 115 6.63 -7.59 -8.28
C ASN A 115 7.41 -8.57 -9.15
N THR A 116 6.75 -9.09 -10.18
CA THR A 116 7.38 -9.94 -11.19
C THR A 116 7.24 -9.33 -12.59
N ASP A 117 7.97 -9.90 -13.54
CA ASP A 117 7.83 -9.62 -14.98
C ASP A 117 6.44 -9.94 -15.56
N ARG A 118 5.55 -10.56 -14.77
CA ARG A 118 4.15 -10.87 -15.11
C ARG A 118 3.15 -10.16 -14.19
N GLY A 119 3.56 -9.06 -13.57
CA GLY A 119 2.74 -8.31 -12.62
C GLY A 119 3.00 -8.70 -11.17
N CYS A 120 2.15 -8.24 -10.25
CA CYS A 120 2.41 -8.41 -8.81
C CYS A 120 1.64 -9.57 -8.20
N ALA A 121 2.39 -10.49 -7.57
CA ALA A 121 1.87 -11.46 -6.62
C ALA A 121 1.47 -10.75 -5.31
N ARG A 122 0.32 -11.07 -4.73
CA ARG A 122 -0.15 -10.51 -3.45
C ARG A 122 -0.94 -11.55 -2.67
N VAL A 123 -0.57 -11.71 -1.41
CA VAL A 123 -1.31 -12.48 -0.41
C VAL A 123 -1.49 -11.61 0.84
N PHE A 124 -2.60 -11.80 1.56
CA PHE A 124 -2.89 -11.04 2.76
C PHE A 124 -3.76 -11.85 3.72
N SER A 125 -3.67 -11.53 5.01
CA SER A 125 -4.61 -11.99 6.02
C SER A 125 -5.59 -10.85 6.31
N PRO A 126 -6.91 -11.04 6.19
CA PRO A 126 -7.92 -10.02 6.50
C PRO A 126 -8.13 -9.82 8.01
N ARG A 127 -7.25 -10.38 8.84
CA ARG A 127 -7.31 -10.29 10.31
C ARG A 127 -6.12 -9.50 10.82
N PRO A 128 -6.32 -8.60 11.80
CA PRO A 128 -5.21 -7.88 12.39
C PRO A 128 -4.38 -8.86 13.23
N LEU A 129 -3.11 -8.53 13.46
CA LEU A 129 -2.32 -9.26 14.44
C LEU A 129 -2.83 -8.93 15.85
N SER A 130 -2.83 -9.92 16.74
CA SER A 130 -3.08 -9.67 18.15
C SER A 130 -1.96 -8.81 18.77
N ALA A 131 -2.20 -8.26 19.96
CA ALA A 131 -1.13 -7.64 20.71
C ALA A 131 -0.09 -8.69 21.11
N GLY A 132 1.19 -8.44 20.83
CA GLY A 132 2.28 -9.33 21.21
C GLY A 132 3.38 -9.41 20.17
N ARG A 133 4.27 -10.38 20.36
CA ARG A 133 5.31 -10.73 19.40
C ARG A 133 4.72 -11.69 18.37
N HIS A 134 4.97 -11.41 17.09
CA HIS A 134 4.55 -12.26 15.98
C HIS A 134 5.72 -12.52 15.05
N HIS A 135 5.75 -13.72 14.47
CA HIS A 135 6.64 -14.08 13.39
C HIS A 135 5.86 -14.02 12.07
N VAL A 136 6.30 -13.20 11.12
CA VAL A 136 5.61 -13.01 9.85
C VAL A 136 6.58 -13.28 8.71
N VAL A 137 6.22 -14.19 7.81
CA VAL A 137 7.07 -14.61 6.68
C VAL A 137 6.30 -14.52 5.38
N GLY A 138 6.90 -13.90 4.37
CA GLY A 138 6.45 -13.97 2.98
C GLY A 138 7.40 -14.85 2.17
N THR A 139 6.87 -15.80 1.40
CA THR A 139 7.70 -16.63 0.48
C THR A 139 7.19 -16.56 -0.95
N TYR A 140 8.10 -16.62 -1.91
CA TYR A 140 7.79 -16.68 -3.35
C TYR A 140 8.79 -17.58 -4.08
N ASP A 141 8.31 -18.70 -4.60
CA ASP A 141 9.13 -19.75 -5.23
C ASP A 141 9.12 -19.70 -6.76
N GLY A 142 8.51 -18.66 -7.35
CA GLY A 142 8.29 -18.56 -8.79
C GLY A 142 7.01 -19.24 -9.30
N GLN A 143 6.28 -19.95 -8.43
CA GLN A 143 4.99 -20.58 -8.72
C GLN A 143 3.85 -20.02 -7.85
N ALA A 144 4.13 -19.68 -6.60
CA ALA A 144 3.15 -19.11 -5.68
C ALA A 144 3.78 -18.14 -4.68
N ALA A 145 3.02 -17.12 -4.30
CA ALA A 145 3.31 -16.28 -3.14
C ALA A 145 2.54 -16.80 -1.92
N ARG A 146 3.18 -16.80 -0.75
CA ARG A 146 2.61 -17.30 0.51
C ARG A 146 2.89 -16.34 1.65
N LEU A 147 1.97 -16.31 2.62
CA LEU A 147 2.09 -15.55 3.86
C LEU A 147 1.91 -16.49 5.04
N PHE A 148 2.83 -16.42 5.99
CA PHE A 148 2.82 -17.16 7.23
C PHE A 148 2.77 -16.21 8.41
N ILE A 149 1.99 -16.58 9.42
CA ILE A 149 1.93 -15.90 10.72
C ILE A 149 2.13 -16.99 11.77
N ASP A 150 3.13 -16.81 12.64
CA ASP A 150 3.45 -17.71 13.75
C ASP A 150 3.56 -19.17 13.31
N GLY A 151 4.34 -19.39 12.24
CA GLY A 151 4.61 -20.71 11.65
C GLY A 151 3.47 -21.31 10.83
N THR A 152 2.29 -20.68 10.81
CA THR A 152 1.10 -21.16 10.09
C THR A 152 0.92 -20.43 8.77
N MET A 153 0.73 -21.15 7.66
CA MET A 153 0.38 -20.55 6.38
C MET A 153 -1.05 -20.00 6.43
N VAL A 154 -1.20 -18.67 6.31
CA VAL A 154 -2.50 -17.99 6.40
C VAL A 154 -3.07 -17.59 5.04
N ALA A 155 -2.23 -17.50 4.01
CA ALA A 155 -2.65 -17.22 2.65
C ALA A 155 -1.65 -17.75 1.62
N GLU A 156 -2.17 -18.17 0.47
CA GLU A 156 -1.41 -18.61 -0.70
C GLU A 156 -2.08 -18.09 -1.97
N ARG A 157 -1.29 -17.77 -2.98
CA ARG A 157 -1.77 -17.45 -4.31
C ARG A 157 -0.79 -17.90 -5.37
N GLU A 158 -1.26 -18.71 -6.31
CA GLU A 158 -0.49 -19.03 -7.53
C GLU A 158 -0.17 -17.76 -8.31
N HIS A 159 1.10 -17.61 -8.69
CA HIS A 159 1.60 -16.53 -9.51
C HIS A 159 2.95 -16.92 -10.09
N THR A 160 3.09 -16.91 -11.41
CA THR A 160 4.37 -17.20 -12.07
C THR A 160 5.06 -15.92 -12.53
N GLY A 161 6.38 -15.94 -12.58
CA GLY A 161 7.19 -14.83 -13.09
C GLY A 161 8.52 -14.71 -12.37
N LYS A 162 9.43 -13.93 -12.95
CA LYS A 162 10.72 -13.59 -12.34
C LYS A 162 10.54 -12.34 -11.51
N ILE A 163 11.02 -12.36 -10.26
CA ILE A 163 11.05 -11.16 -9.41
C ILE A 163 11.80 -10.04 -10.15
N LEU A 164 11.23 -8.84 -10.17
CA LEU A 164 11.89 -7.68 -10.75
C LEU A 164 13.16 -7.35 -9.97
N LYS A 165 14.22 -6.98 -10.69
CA LYS A 165 15.47 -6.54 -10.06
C LYS A 165 15.33 -5.09 -9.63
N THR A 166 15.95 -4.76 -8.50
CA THR A 166 15.97 -3.41 -7.95
C THR A 166 17.30 -3.15 -7.28
N ASP A 167 17.79 -1.92 -7.41
CA ASP A 167 18.94 -1.41 -6.67
C ASP A 167 18.48 -0.55 -5.46
N LEU A 168 17.18 -0.49 -5.20
CA LEU A 168 16.64 0.22 -4.03
C LEU A 168 17.07 -0.47 -2.73
N PRO A 169 17.46 0.32 -1.70
CA PRO A 169 17.84 -0.26 -0.41
C PRO A 169 16.64 -0.89 0.29
N VAL A 170 16.88 -1.97 1.03
CA VAL A 170 15.86 -2.57 1.89
C VAL A 170 15.51 -1.60 3.03
N SER A 171 14.23 -1.24 3.12
CA SER A 171 13.69 -0.42 4.19
C SER A 171 12.94 -1.28 5.20
N ILE A 172 13.29 -1.16 6.49
CA ILE A 172 12.69 -1.92 7.59
C ILE A 172 11.96 -0.97 8.54
N GLY A 173 10.72 -1.31 8.91
CA GLY A 173 9.93 -0.54 9.87
C GLY A 173 9.48 0.83 9.37
N ARG A 174 9.55 1.10 8.06
CA ARG A 174 9.13 2.34 7.39
C ARG A 174 9.06 2.09 5.88
N ILE A 175 8.39 2.97 5.15
CA ILE A 175 8.54 3.01 3.69
C ILE A 175 9.83 3.74 3.32
N GLN A 176 10.29 3.55 2.08
CA GLN A 176 11.44 4.27 1.55
C GLN A 176 11.27 5.78 1.71
N ASP A 177 12.40 6.48 1.92
CA ASP A 177 12.47 7.92 2.21
C ASP A 177 11.87 8.35 3.56
N GLY A 178 11.51 7.38 4.41
CA GLY A 178 11.35 7.61 5.85
C GLY A 178 9.96 8.01 6.32
N ALA A 179 8.93 7.88 5.49
CA ALA A 179 7.55 8.07 5.97
C ALA A 179 6.96 6.75 6.54
N ALA A 180 5.73 6.82 7.06
CA ALA A 180 4.92 5.67 7.49
C ALA A 180 5.68 4.68 8.39
N HIS A 181 6.27 5.20 9.46
CA HIS A 181 6.98 4.39 10.44
C HIS A 181 6.07 3.37 11.11
N PHE A 182 6.57 2.14 11.25
CA PHE A 182 5.90 1.05 11.94
C PHE A 182 5.78 1.37 13.43
N ARG A 183 4.55 1.36 13.94
CA ARG A 183 4.22 1.59 15.36
C ARG A 183 4.42 0.31 16.17
N GLY A 184 5.65 -0.17 16.20
CA GLY A 184 6.05 -1.38 16.91
C GLY A 184 7.56 -1.56 16.90
N ARG A 185 8.04 -2.74 17.28
CA ARG A 185 9.46 -3.10 17.25
C ARG A 185 9.68 -4.22 16.26
N VAL A 186 10.57 -4.01 15.29
CA VAL A 186 11.14 -5.11 14.50
C VAL A 186 12.31 -5.67 15.30
N LEU A 187 12.16 -6.89 15.81
CA LEU A 187 13.19 -7.53 16.64
C LEU A 187 14.28 -8.20 15.80
N HIS A 188 13.89 -8.83 14.70
CA HIS A 188 14.76 -9.48 13.75
C HIS A 188 14.17 -9.35 12.34
N TRP A 189 15.02 -9.33 11.32
CA TRP A 189 14.63 -9.34 9.92
C TRP A 189 15.69 -10.05 9.09
N GLN A 190 15.25 -10.74 8.03
CA GLN A 190 16.10 -11.47 7.11
C GLN A 190 15.45 -11.54 5.74
N VAL A 191 16.25 -11.60 4.69
CA VAL A 191 15.82 -11.82 3.30
C VAL A 191 16.71 -12.89 2.72
N GLU A 192 16.09 -13.98 2.24
CA GLU A 192 16.79 -15.14 1.69
C GLU A 192 16.61 -15.23 0.17
N PRO A 193 17.62 -15.69 -0.59
CA PRO A 193 17.51 -15.85 -2.04
C PRO A 193 16.70 -17.09 -2.44
N THR A 194 16.36 -17.96 -1.48
CA THR A 194 15.59 -19.19 -1.71
C THR A 194 14.33 -19.17 -0.85
N ALA A 195 13.19 -19.49 -1.46
CA ALA A 195 11.93 -19.58 -0.76
C ALA A 195 11.90 -20.81 0.15
N MET A 196 11.67 -20.60 1.44
CA MET A 196 11.34 -21.68 2.37
C MET A 196 9.98 -22.29 2.00
N ASN A 197 9.87 -23.61 2.10
CA ASN A 197 8.60 -24.30 1.96
C ASN A 197 7.80 -24.23 3.28
N VAL A 198 6.57 -24.75 3.29
CA VAL A 198 5.70 -24.73 4.48
C VAL A 198 6.35 -25.40 5.69
N HIS A 199 6.96 -26.57 5.49
CA HIS A 199 7.61 -27.33 6.57
C HIS A 199 8.79 -26.54 7.17
N ASP A 200 9.63 -25.94 6.32
CA ASP A 200 10.79 -25.19 6.79
C ASP A 200 10.39 -23.95 7.60
N VAL A 201 9.35 -23.22 7.17
CA VAL A 201 8.84 -22.04 7.92
C VAL A 201 8.24 -22.44 9.27
N THR A 202 7.48 -23.54 9.31
CA THR A 202 6.92 -24.05 10.57
C THR A 202 8.03 -24.49 11.52
N HIS A 203 9.01 -25.25 11.02
CA HIS A 203 10.15 -25.72 11.82
C HIS A 203 10.97 -24.55 12.37
N LEU A 204 11.29 -23.56 11.54
CA LEU A 204 11.99 -22.34 11.97
C LEU A 204 11.26 -21.65 13.13
N TYR A 205 9.94 -21.49 13.01
CA TYR A 205 9.15 -20.86 14.06
C TYR A 205 9.17 -21.64 15.38
N GLU A 206 9.05 -22.96 15.33
CA GLU A 206 9.00 -23.83 16.51
C GLU A 206 10.34 -23.98 17.23
N THR A 207 11.45 -23.87 16.50
CA THR A 207 12.79 -24.22 17.02
C THR A 207 13.69 -23.02 17.26
N GLU A 208 13.55 -21.95 16.48
CA GLU A 208 14.51 -20.84 16.47
C GLU A 208 13.90 -19.49 16.87
N ILE A 209 12.57 -19.35 16.86
CA ILE A 209 11.90 -18.09 17.21
C ILE A 209 11.47 -18.10 18.69
N PRO A 210 11.99 -17.20 19.54
CA PRO A 210 11.63 -17.19 20.96
C PRO A 210 10.17 -16.79 21.20
N HIS A 211 9.40 -17.64 21.89
CA HIS A 211 7.98 -17.44 22.20
C HIS A 211 7.68 -16.53 23.42
N SER A 212 8.72 -16.02 24.11
CA SER A 212 8.62 -15.12 25.28
C SER A 212 9.34 -13.80 25.07
#